data_AF-A0A9X8RJ86-F1
#
_entry.id   AF-A0A9X8RJ86-F1
#
_cell.length_a   1.000
_cell.length_b   1.000
_cell.length_c   1.000
_cell.angle_alpha   90.00
_cell.angle_beta   90.00
_cell.angle_gamma   90.00
#
_symmetry.space_group_name_H-M   'P 1'
#
loop_
_entity.id
_entity.type
_entity.pdbx_description
1 polymer ?
#
loop_
_entity_poly.entity_id
_entity_poly.type
_entity_poly.pdbx_seq_one_letter_code
_entity_poly.pdbx_strand_id
1 'polypeptide(L)'
;MKVNKRVLSIGLTISLIMAGAPNINALSSIEKIQGKDRYETSALIADKQIYDTIILVNTDNSIVDGLSASGLSGVAKAPIMLVQRDKIPTDVEKRLKDVKNAYVIGTEDTIGKSVQNQLKNKGIEVKRIGGEDRIKTSYLIAKEISAIKPVNDGDKVFLVNGYTGEADAMSVSSVAARDGVPVILTDGKSIPFKVDGVQCYSLGSEEIMSNELVSKTNSVRIAGKDRFETNKKVIQRFYKGTKKFYVSQGYKLVDAVAGSPLAKDKPIVLVNDGSDKSVLRGADEVTSLGGMDKKVVDQCISSASDKNTMPTITANDVEISVGDKFDNSMLNIVATDYYGNDLKANIKGNVDINKAGTYVLNISVVDNLGQKSEISVNVKVVVNASTKDSNSYEFKAMVSNEMYDLVNSYRKEKGKKSLRELDSLAGMANAWSKYMEDKKVFAHEIDGKNAAEVFFGFGARSGENIAYLPMNVKSVYTSKDAKEMAESIFDLWKKSSKYNENMLKEEFYSFGFGMHVSSKGEVNATMEFLNS
;
A
#
# COMPACT_ATOMS: atom_id res chain seq x y z
N MET A 1 60.54 -18.24 37.37
CA MET A 1 60.05 -19.36 36.54
C MET A 1 58.77 -18.90 35.84
N LYS A 2 58.83 -18.82 34.49
CA LYS A 2 57.78 -18.77 33.44
C LYS A 2 56.52 -17.89 33.67
N VAL A 3 56.40 -16.74 33.00
CA VAL A 3 55.78 -16.45 31.66
C VAL A 3 54.25 -16.30 31.78
N ASN A 4 53.50 -15.33 31.23
CA ASN A 4 53.64 -14.01 30.59
C ASN A 4 52.21 -13.63 30.08
N LYS A 5 51.96 -12.37 29.68
CA LYS A 5 50.77 -11.81 28.95
C LYS A 5 49.63 -11.31 29.86
N ARG A 6 48.98 -10.14 29.69
CA ARG A 6 48.93 -9.11 28.64
C ARG A 6 48.24 -7.85 29.21
N VAL A 7 48.77 -6.67 28.85
CA VAL A 7 48.12 -5.45 28.33
C VAL A 7 46.62 -5.23 28.60
N LEU A 8 46.25 -4.08 29.21
CA LEU A 8 45.06 -3.25 28.86
C LEU A 8 45.16 -1.89 29.61
N SER A 9 45.83 -0.87 29.07
CA SER A 9 45.33 0.16 28.13
C SER A 9 44.20 1.05 28.69
N ILE A 10 44.61 2.13 29.34
CA ILE A 10 44.17 3.55 29.25
C ILE A 10 42.70 3.76 28.85
N GLY A 11 41.94 4.34 29.78
CA GLY A 11 40.57 4.79 29.61
C GLY A 11 40.39 5.70 28.40
N LEU A 12 39.40 5.33 27.58
CA LEU A 12 38.94 6.01 26.39
C LEU A 12 38.35 7.40 26.74
N THR A 13 39.05 8.48 26.40
CA THR A 13 38.39 9.76 26.12
C THR A 13 37.78 9.70 24.73
N ILE A 14 36.51 9.30 24.63
CA ILE A 14 35.73 9.58 23.42
C ILE A 14 35.34 11.05 23.48
N SER A 15 36.15 11.88 22.83
CA SER A 15 35.73 13.20 22.39
C SER A 15 34.55 13.03 21.43
N LEU A 16 33.35 13.44 21.86
CA LEU A 16 32.22 13.70 20.97
C LEU A 16 32.66 14.80 20.00
N ILE A 17 33.11 14.44 18.81
CA ILE A 17 33.03 15.33 17.66
C ILE A 17 31.55 15.32 17.28
N MET A 18 30.78 16.27 17.82
CA MET A 18 29.53 16.69 17.21
C MET A 18 29.89 17.24 15.82
N ALA A 19 29.85 16.37 14.82
CA ALA A 19 29.66 16.80 13.45
C ALA A 19 28.33 17.56 13.43
N GLY A 20 28.38 18.88 13.31
CA GLY A 20 27.18 19.70 13.17
C GLY A 20 26.37 19.13 12.02
N ALA A 21 25.18 18.60 12.33
CA ALA A 21 24.21 18.29 11.30
C ALA A 21 24.01 19.58 10.49
N PRO A 22 24.07 19.55 9.15
CA PRO A 22 23.74 20.73 8.37
C PRO A 22 22.35 21.19 8.81
N ASN A 23 22.23 22.45 9.21
CA ASN A 23 20.93 23.10 9.39
C ASN A 23 20.27 23.15 8.01
N ILE A 24 19.52 22.10 7.67
CA ILE A 24 18.67 22.07 6.48
C ILE A 24 17.48 22.97 6.81
N ASN A 25 17.52 24.21 6.33
CA ASN A 25 16.47 25.21 6.52
C ASN A 25 15.10 24.62 6.21
N ALA A 26 14.16 24.74 7.16
CA ALA A 26 12.76 24.44 6.92
C ALA A 26 12.19 25.41 5.86
N LEU A 27 11.31 24.91 5.00
CA LEU A 27 10.68 25.72 3.96
C LEU A 27 9.83 26.83 4.62
N SER A 28 10.27 28.09 4.53
CA SER A 28 9.58 29.23 5.19
C SER A 28 8.54 29.92 4.30
N SER A 29 8.58 29.70 2.99
CA SER A 29 7.69 30.32 2.01
C SER A 29 7.57 29.49 0.73
N ILE A 30 6.54 29.75 -0.06
CA ILE A 30 6.24 29.11 -1.35
C ILE A 30 6.36 30.17 -2.45
N GLU A 31 7.14 29.92 -3.50
CA GLU A 31 7.16 30.75 -4.71
C GLU A 31 5.77 30.72 -5.36
N LYS A 32 5.28 31.86 -5.87
CA LYS A 32 3.97 31.92 -6.52
C LYS A 32 4.10 32.32 -7.98
N ILE A 33 3.50 31.53 -8.86
CA ILE A 33 3.23 31.92 -10.24
C ILE A 33 1.75 32.23 -10.33
N GLN A 34 1.42 33.53 -10.20
CA GLN A 34 0.04 34.00 -10.08
C GLN A 34 -0.09 35.36 -10.76
N GLY A 35 -1.09 35.49 -11.65
CA GLY A 35 -1.56 36.75 -12.19
C GLY A 35 -2.83 37.25 -11.49
N LYS A 36 -3.37 38.38 -11.95
CA LYS A 36 -4.65 38.93 -11.45
C LYS A 36 -5.85 38.04 -11.77
N ASP A 37 -5.74 37.23 -12.81
CA ASP A 37 -6.73 36.26 -13.24
C ASP A 37 -6.06 35.01 -13.84
N ARG A 38 -6.89 34.06 -14.30
CA ARG A 38 -6.43 32.82 -14.92
C ARG A 38 -5.66 33.05 -16.23
N TYR A 39 -6.01 34.09 -16.99
CA TYR A 39 -5.41 34.38 -18.29
C TYR A 39 -3.98 34.87 -18.10
N GLU A 40 -3.78 35.85 -17.22
CA GLU A 40 -2.44 36.31 -16.84
C GLU A 40 -1.64 35.21 -16.14
N THR A 41 -2.25 34.39 -15.29
CA THR A 41 -1.58 33.24 -14.67
C THR A 41 -1.05 32.25 -15.72
N SER A 42 -1.88 31.86 -16.71
CA SER A 42 -1.44 30.96 -17.78
C SER A 42 -0.32 31.55 -18.64
N ALA A 43 -0.36 32.86 -18.86
CA ALA A 43 0.68 33.62 -19.54
C ALA A 43 2.00 33.64 -18.75
N LEU A 44 1.95 33.87 -17.43
CA LEU A 44 3.15 33.82 -16.56
C LEU A 44 3.74 32.41 -16.45
N ILE A 45 2.91 31.37 -16.49
CA ILE A 45 3.37 29.97 -16.55
C ILE A 45 4.07 29.70 -17.89
N ALA A 46 3.57 30.26 -19.00
CA ALA A 46 4.21 30.12 -20.30
C ALA A 46 5.62 30.77 -20.33
N ASP A 47 5.82 31.91 -19.66
CA ASP A 47 7.13 32.57 -19.58
C ASP A 47 8.22 31.73 -18.88
N LYS A 48 7.82 30.69 -18.13
CA LYS A 48 8.76 29.74 -17.51
C LYS A 48 9.24 28.66 -18.49
N GLN A 49 8.83 28.74 -19.76
CA GLN A 49 9.13 27.78 -20.81
C GLN A 49 9.70 28.50 -22.04
N ILE A 50 10.46 27.79 -22.86
CA ILE A 50 10.90 28.26 -24.18
C ILE A 50 9.95 27.65 -25.21
N TYR A 51 9.31 28.48 -26.03
CA TYR A 51 8.31 28.03 -26.99
C TYR A 51 8.25 28.92 -28.24
N ASP A 52 7.93 28.31 -29.38
CA ASP A 52 7.45 28.99 -30.59
C ASP A 52 6.10 28.42 -31.08
N THR A 53 5.56 27.46 -30.33
CA THR A 53 4.25 26.84 -30.56
C THR A 53 3.43 26.96 -29.28
N ILE A 54 2.13 27.23 -29.39
CA ILE A 54 1.22 27.33 -28.22
C ILE A 54 0.01 26.43 -28.39
N ILE A 55 -0.65 26.13 -27.26
CA ILE A 55 -1.96 25.48 -27.24
C ILE A 55 -2.95 26.43 -26.57
N LEU A 56 -4.06 26.73 -27.26
CA LEU A 56 -5.14 27.57 -26.75
C LEU A 56 -6.32 26.72 -26.30
N VAL A 57 -6.77 26.99 -25.07
CA VAL A 57 -7.92 26.32 -24.44
C VAL A 57 -8.89 27.38 -23.92
N ASN A 58 -10.19 27.16 -24.12
CA ASN A 58 -11.23 28.02 -23.55
C ASN A 58 -11.51 27.63 -22.09
N THR A 59 -11.73 28.63 -21.24
CA THR A 59 -12.06 28.45 -19.82
C THR A 59 -13.52 28.67 -19.48
N ASP A 60 -14.32 29.16 -20.42
CA ASP A 60 -15.72 29.54 -20.16
C ASP A 60 -16.61 28.30 -20.02
N ASN A 61 -16.38 27.24 -20.81
CA ASN A 61 -17.23 26.03 -20.83
C ASN A 61 -16.49 24.68 -21.10
N SER A 62 -15.16 24.64 -21.23
CA SER A 62 -14.46 23.46 -21.79
C SER A 62 -13.07 23.16 -21.20
N ILE A 63 -12.83 23.44 -19.91
CA ILE A 63 -11.51 23.20 -19.26
C ILE A 63 -11.06 21.74 -19.44
N VAL A 64 -12.00 20.80 -19.56
CA VAL A 64 -11.75 19.37 -19.80
C VAL A 64 -11.03 19.09 -21.11
N ASP A 65 -11.28 19.87 -22.16
CA ASP A 65 -10.57 19.72 -23.42
C ASP A 65 -9.07 20.04 -23.24
N GLY A 66 -8.75 21.00 -22.36
CA GLY A 66 -7.39 21.32 -21.97
C GLY A 66 -6.67 20.22 -21.18
N LEU A 67 -7.40 19.39 -20.44
CA LEU A 67 -6.82 18.23 -19.74
C LEU A 67 -6.24 17.23 -20.75
N SER A 68 -7.02 16.91 -21.79
CA SER A 68 -6.60 16.00 -22.85
C SER A 68 -5.45 16.56 -23.72
N ALA A 69 -5.34 17.89 -23.81
CA ALA A 69 -4.26 18.57 -24.54
C ALA A 69 -2.89 18.51 -23.85
N SER A 70 -2.80 18.05 -22.60
CA SER A 70 -1.53 17.99 -21.87
C SER A 70 -0.50 17.06 -22.50
N GLY A 71 -0.91 15.93 -23.11
CA GLY A 71 0.02 15.09 -23.87
C GLY A 71 0.58 15.80 -25.11
N LEU A 72 -0.28 16.56 -25.80
CA LEU A 72 0.07 17.34 -26.98
C LEU A 72 1.05 18.46 -26.64
N SER A 73 0.85 19.12 -25.49
CA SER A 73 1.76 20.16 -24.98
C SER A 73 3.19 19.64 -24.82
N GLY A 74 3.31 18.38 -24.36
CA GLY A 74 4.56 17.67 -24.20
C GLY A 74 5.31 17.46 -25.50
N VAL A 75 4.66 16.84 -26.49
CA VAL A 75 5.29 16.52 -27.80
C VAL A 75 5.51 17.74 -28.67
N ALA A 76 4.60 18.73 -28.62
CA ALA A 76 4.73 19.98 -29.36
C ALA A 76 5.64 21.01 -28.66
N LYS A 77 6.11 20.73 -27.43
CA LYS A 77 6.88 21.65 -26.58
C LYS A 77 6.20 23.02 -26.46
N ALA A 78 4.90 22.98 -26.19
CA ALA A 78 4.03 24.15 -26.27
C ALA A 78 3.34 24.41 -24.92
N PRO A 79 3.39 25.63 -24.36
CA PRO A 79 2.62 25.96 -23.18
C PRO A 79 1.12 25.96 -23.50
N ILE A 80 0.30 25.69 -22.48
CA ILE A 80 -1.15 25.84 -22.55
C ILE A 80 -1.50 27.25 -22.05
N MET A 81 -2.04 28.06 -22.96
CA MET A 81 -2.54 29.40 -22.66
C MET A 81 -4.06 29.43 -22.74
N LEU A 82 -4.65 30.28 -21.92
CA LEU A 82 -6.10 30.34 -21.76
C LEU A 82 -6.68 31.51 -22.54
N VAL A 83 -7.83 31.29 -23.19
CA VAL A 83 -8.55 32.33 -23.94
C VAL A 83 -10.03 32.34 -23.59
N GLN A 84 -10.71 33.39 -24.02
CA GLN A 84 -12.18 33.46 -24.03
C GLN A 84 -12.69 32.94 -25.38
N ARG A 85 -13.98 32.61 -25.47
CA ARG A 85 -14.59 32.12 -26.73
C ARG A 85 -14.18 32.97 -27.94
N ASP A 86 -14.38 34.28 -27.89
CA ASP A 86 -14.21 35.16 -29.05
C ASP A 86 -13.06 36.18 -28.91
N LYS A 87 -12.20 36.03 -27.90
CA LYS A 87 -11.15 37.00 -27.59
C LYS A 87 -9.90 36.35 -27.01
N ILE A 88 -8.73 36.76 -27.52
CA ILE A 88 -7.44 36.54 -26.85
C ILE A 88 -7.26 37.65 -25.81
N PRO A 89 -7.19 37.35 -24.51
CA PRO A 89 -6.94 38.37 -23.49
C PRO A 89 -5.59 39.06 -23.72
N THR A 90 -5.51 40.36 -23.41
CA THR A 90 -4.33 41.18 -23.69
C THR A 90 -3.04 40.64 -23.06
N ASP A 91 -3.14 40.02 -21.87
CA ASP A 91 -1.98 39.45 -21.18
C ASP A 91 -1.43 38.18 -21.86
N VAL A 92 -2.28 37.45 -22.58
CA VAL A 92 -1.90 36.33 -23.45
C VAL A 92 -1.37 36.86 -24.78
N GLU A 93 -2.04 37.87 -25.36
CA GLU A 93 -1.66 38.45 -26.65
C GLU A 93 -0.22 38.99 -26.66
N LYS A 94 0.23 39.60 -25.56
CA LYS A 94 1.61 40.10 -25.39
C LYS A 94 2.68 39.02 -25.54
N ARG A 95 2.33 37.75 -25.31
CA ARG A 95 3.22 36.58 -25.32
C ARG A 95 3.19 35.80 -26.63
N LEU A 96 2.52 36.34 -27.64
CA LEU A 96 2.41 35.76 -28.97
C LEU A 96 3.47 36.24 -29.97
N LYS A 97 4.38 37.13 -29.55
CA LYS A 97 5.31 37.84 -30.46
C LYS A 97 6.18 36.88 -31.28
N ASP A 98 6.72 35.84 -30.64
CA ASP A 98 7.65 34.89 -31.24
C ASP A 98 6.98 33.53 -31.56
N VAL A 99 5.65 33.49 -31.50
CA VAL A 99 4.87 32.27 -31.79
C VAL A 99 4.71 32.12 -33.30
N LYS A 100 4.93 30.92 -33.81
CA LYS A 100 4.78 30.52 -35.22
C LYS A 100 3.57 29.63 -35.42
N ASN A 101 3.30 28.73 -34.47
CA ASN A 101 2.23 27.74 -34.58
C ASN A 101 1.29 27.82 -33.37
N ALA A 102 0.01 27.57 -33.59
CA ALA A 102 -0.98 27.47 -32.52
C ALA A 102 -1.92 26.29 -32.75
N TYR A 103 -2.06 25.45 -31.73
CA TYR A 103 -3.16 24.50 -31.64
C TYR A 103 -4.35 25.18 -30.96
N VAL A 104 -5.52 25.16 -31.59
CA VAL A 104 -6.78 25.63 -31.00
C VAL A 104 -7.62 24.42 -30.65
N ILE A 105 -7.84 24.19 -29.35
CA ILE A 105 -8.54 23.00 -28.87
C ILE A 105 -10.04 23.30 -28.70
N GLY A 106 -10.86 22.51 -29.37
CA GLY A 106 -12.31 22.64 -29.40
C GLY A 106 -12.87 23.12 -30.74
N THR A 107 -14.18 23.00 -30.89
CA THR A 107 -14.91 23.46 -32.08
C THR A 107 -14.97 24.99 -32.13
N GLU A 108 -15.58 25.54 -33.18
CA GLU A 108 -15.82 26.98 -33.28
C GLU A 108 -16.80 27.51 -32.23
N ASP A 109 -17.61 26.63 -31.63
CA ASP A 109 -18.46 26.99 -30.49
C ASP A 109 -17.66 27.13 -29.19
N THR A 110 -16.57 26.39 -29.07
CA THR A 110 -15.68 26.49 -27.92
C THR A 110 -14.75 27.69 -28.08
N ILE A 111 -14.08 27.82 -29.23
CA ILE A 111 -13.19 28.95 -29.54
C ILE A 111 -13.58 29.48 -30.92
N GLY A 112 -14.18 30.66 -30.97
CA GLY A 112 -14.72 31.28 -32.17
C GLY A 112 -13.68 31.56 -33.25
N LYS A 113 -14.18 31.79 -34.47
CA LYS A 113 -13.33 32.16 -35.62
C LYS A 113 -12.56 33.46 -35.37
N SER A 114 -13.06 34.36 -34.53
CA SER A 114 -12.40 35.62 -34.21
C SER A 114 -11.00 35.40 -33.60
N VAL A 115 -10.85 34.44 -32.69
CA VAL A 115 -9.55 34.07 -32.10
C VAL A 115 -8.61 33.53 -33.17
N GLN A 116 -9.09 32.63 -34.04
CA GLN A 116 -8.30 32.08 -35.13
C GLN A 116 -7.85 33.16 -36.13
N ASN A 117 -8.72 34.13 -36.44
CA ASN A 117 -8.38 35.26 -37.30
C ASN A 117 -7.36 36.19 -36.65
N GLN A 118 -7.46 36.45 -35.34
CA GLN A 118 -6.47 37.22 -34.58
C GLN A 118 -5.07 36.59 -34.65
N LEU A 119 -4.97 35.25 -34.56
CA LEU A 119 -3.70 34.53 -34.71
C LEU A 119 -3.15 34.61 -36.13
N LYS A 120 -3.99 34.35 -37.15
CA LYS A 120 -3.59 34.40 -38.56
C LYS A 120 -3.11 35.80 -38.97
N ASN A 121 -3.74 36.86 -38.46
CA ASN A 121 -3.31 38.24 -38.72
C ASN A 121 -1.93 38.56 -38.13
N LYS A 122 -1.45 37.76 -37.16
CA LYS A 122 -0.09 37.84 -36.62
C LYS A 122 0.90 36.92 -37.34
N GLY A 123 0.47 36.25 -38.43
CA GLY A 123 1.30 35.29 -39.17
C GLY A 123 1.44 33.92 -38.50
N ILE A 124 0.60 33.60 -37.51
CA ILE A 124 0.64 32.33 -36.79
C ILE A 124 -0.15 31.28 -37.57
N GLU A 125 0.46 30.14 -37.84
CA GLU A 125 -0.20 28.97 -38.41
C GLU A 125 -1.11 28.33 -37.37
N VAL A 126 -2.38 28.12 -37.71
CA VAL A 126 -3.38 27.62 -36.76
C VAL A 126 -3.90 26.25 -37.17
N LYS A 127 -3.74 25.27 -36.28
CA LYS A 127 -4.34 23.94 -36.39
C LYS A 127 -5.42 23.77 -35.32
N ARG A 128 -6.67 23.63 -35.75
CA ARG A 128 -7.81 23.41 -34.85
C ARG A 128 -8.02 21.90 -34.64
N ILE A 129 -8.26 21.49 -33.40
CA ILE A 129 -8.57 20.11 -33.03
C ILE A 129 -9.81 20.13 -32.15
N GLY A 130 -10.96 19.74 -32.71
CA GLY A 130 -12.23 19.66 -31.98
C GLY A 130 -13.14 18.62 -32.60
N GLY A 131 -13.72 17.76 -31.78
CA GLY A 131 -14.72 16.77 -32.15
C GLY A 131 -16.14 17.22 -31.79
N GLU A 132 -17.13 16.39 -32.12
CA GLU A 132 -18.55 16.61 -31.75
C GLU A 132 -18.78 16.63 -30.23
N ASP A 133 -17.91 15.95 -29.48
CA ASP A 133 -17.87 15.97 -28.02
C ASP A 133 -16.43 15.93 -27.50
N ARG A 134 -16.30 15.93 -26.16
CA ARG A 134 -15.01 15.87 -25.46
C ARG A 134 -14.27 14.55 -25.69
N ILE A 135 -14.99 13.43 -25.81
CA ILE A 135 -14.39 12.11 -26.06
C ILE A 135 -13.72 12.13 -27.43
N LYS A 136 -14.45 12.57 -28.46
CA LYS A 136 -13.95 12.70 -29.82
C LYS A 136 -12.80 13.70 -29.91
N THR A 137 -12.89 14.83 -29.22
CA THR A 137 -11.79 15.81 -29.12
C THR A 137 -10.52 15.17 -28.56
N SER A 138 -10.62 14.44 -27.44
CA SER A 138 -9.48 13.76 -26.83
C SER A 138 -8.83 12.73 -27.76
N TYR A 139 -9.63 12.02 -28.56
CA TYR A 139 -9.14 11.07 -29.55
C TYR A 139 -8.43 11.76 -30.73
N LEU A 140 -8.95 12.88 -31.22
CA LEU A 140 -8.28 13.67 -32.26
C LEU A 140 -6.94 14.23 -31.77
N ILE A 141 -6.87 14.63 -30.49
CA ILE A 141 -5.61 15.01 -29.85
C ILE A 141 -4.65 13.82 -29.78
N ALA A 142 -5.13 12.63 -29.41
CA ALA A 142 -4.31 11.41 -29.38
C ALA A 142 -3.74 11.05 -30.77
N LYS A 143 -4.53 11.23 -31.84
CA LYS A 143 -4.05 11.09 -33.22
C LYS A 143 -2.96 12.09 -33.55
N GLU A 144 -3.13 13.35 -33.13
CA GLU A 144 -2.11 14.38 -33.35
C GLU A 144 -0.81 14.05 -32.62
N ILE A 145 -0.90 13.63 -31.36
CA ILE A 145 0.26 13.18 -30.58
C ILE A 145 0.98 12.04 -31.33
N SER A 146 0.23 11.05 -31.81
CA SER A 146 0.78 9.88 -32.53
C SER A 146 1.43 10.25 -33.87
N ALA A 147 0.95 11.33 -34.52
CA ALA A 147 1.54 11.83 -35.75
C ALA A 147 2.88 12.56 -35.52
N ILE A 148 3.04 13.22 -34.36
CA ILE A 148 4.27 13.91 -33.97
C ILE A 148 5.30 12.95 -33.36
N LYS A 149 4.82 12.06 -32.48
CA LYS A 149 5.59 11.05 -31.78
C LYS A 149 4.84 9.71 -31.88
N PRO A 150 5.26 8.82 -32.80
CA PRO A 150 4.66 7.49 -32.91
C PRO A 150 4.67 6.75 -31.58
N VAL A 151 3.52 6.15 -31.25
CA VAL A 151 3.33 5.34 -30.04
C VAL A 151 3.89 3.95 -30.30
N ASN A 152 4.78 3.47 -29.43
CA ASN A 152 5.43 2.17 -29.53
C ASN A 152 4.84 1.17 -28.52
N ASP A 153 5.17 -0.10 -28.69
CA ASP A 153 4.77 -1.14 -27.74
C ASP A 153 5.31 -0.83 -26.33
N GLY A 154 4.43 -0.89 -25.33
CA GLY A 154 4.70 -0.56 -23.95
C GLY A 154 4.57 0.92 -23.58
N ASP A 155 4.33 1.82 -24.55
CA ASP A 155 4.03 3.21 -24.24
C ASP A 155 2.73 3.35 -23.44
N LYS A 156 2.65 4.41 -22.65
CA LYS A 156 1.54 4.63 -21.72
C LYS A 156 0.35 5.26 -22.43
N VAL A 157 -0.85 4.91 -22.00
CA VAL A 157 -2.09 5.63 -22.34
C VAL A 157 -2.92 5.80 -21.07
N PHE A 158 -3.39 7.02 -20.82
CA PHE A 158 -4.27 7.28 -19.69
C PHE A 158 -5.73 7.31 -20.14
N LEU A 159 -6.57 6.53 -19.48
CA LEU A 159 -8.01 6.48 -19.68
C LEU A 159 -8.70 7.13 -18.48
N VAL A 160 -9.58 8.09 -18.73
CA VAL A 160 -10.30 8.82 -17.68
C VAL A 160 -11.76 9.02 -18.06
N ASN A 161 -12.64 9.16 -17.07
CA ASN A 161 -14.03 9.50 -17.35
C ASN A 161 -14.12 10.97 -17.80
N GLY A 162 -14.62 11.20 -19.01
CA GLY A 162 -14.72 12.54 -19.59
C GLY A 162 -15.74 13.44 -18.91
N TYR A 163 -16.70 12.89 -18.16
CA TYR A 163 -17.82 13.64 -17.58
C TYR A 163 -17.71 13.82 -16.07
N THR A 164 -17.09 12.87 -15.38
CA THR A 164 -16.96 12.89 -13.91
C THR A 164 -15.51 12.84 -13.40
N GLY A 165 -14.54 12.60 -14.29
CA GLY A 165 -13.13 12.35 -13.95
C GLY A 165 -12.18 13.52 -14.20
N GLU A 166 -12.64 14.78 -14.16
CA GLU A 166 -11.79 15.94 -14.48
C GLU A 166 -10.54 16.04 -13.59
N ALA A 167 -10.69 15.81 -12.29
CA ALA A 167 -9.55 15.85 -11.36
C ALA A 167 -8.62 14.64 -11.53
N ASP A 168 -9.15 13.50 -11.97
CA ASP A 168 -8.38 12.30 -12.28
C ASP A 168 -7.55 12.51 -13.56
N ALA A 169 -8.14 13.14 -14.58
CA ALA A 169 -7.44 13.59 -15.78
C ALA A 169 -6.34 14.59 -15.44
N MET A 170 -6.63 15.57 -14.57
CA MET A 170 -5.62 16.54 -14.14
C MET A 170 -4.45 15.88 -13.43
N SER A 171 -4.72 14.85 -12.63
CA SER A 171 -3.67 14.15 -11.88
C SER A 171 -2.60 13.55 -12.78
N VAL A 172 -2.95 13.12 -13.99
CA VAL A 172 -2.01 12.55 -14.97
C VAL A 172 -1.54 13.55 -16.03
N SER A 173 -2.11 14.75 -16.12
CA SER A 173 -1.78 15.75 -17.14
C SER A 173 -0.29 16.06 -17.24
N SER A 174 0.39 16.26 -16.11
CA SER A 174 1.84 16.55 -16.13
C SER A 174 2.69 15.33 -16.50
N VAL A 175 2.23 14.12 -16.15
CA VAL A 175 2.85 12.85 -16.59
C VAL A 175 2.71 12.71 -18.10
N ALA A 176 1.51 12.97 -18.63
CA ALA A 176 1.22 12.96 -20.05
C ALA A 176 2.08 13.96 -20.82
N ALA A 177 2.26 15.17 -20.29
CA ALA A 177 3.13 16.19 -20.88
C ALA A 177 4.62 15.83 -20.81
N ARG A 178 5.09 15.22 -19.71
CA ARG A 178 6.48 14.74 -19.59
C ARG A 178 6.77 13.64 -20.60
N ASP A 179 5.89 12.64 -20.65
CA ASP A 179 6.12 11.41 -21.40
C ASP A 179 5.67 11.53 -22.87
N GLY A 180 4.92 12.59 -23.21
CA GLY A 180 4.38 12.83 -24.55
C GLY A 180 3.37 11.76 -24.96
N VAL A 181 2.45 11.42 -24.05
CA VAL A 181 1.47 10.34 -24.22
C VAL A 181 0.04 10.86 -24.09
N PRO A 182 -0.96 10.22 -24.72
CA PRO A 182 -2.33 10.73 -24.72
C PRO A 182 -3.07 10.52 -23.39
N VAL A 183 -3.92 11.49 -23.05
CA VAL A 183 -5.01 11.34 -22.07
C VAL A 183 -6.31 11.23 -22.86
N ILE A 184 -6.92 10.06 -22.79
CA ILE A 184 -8.12 9.68 -23.52
C ILE A 184 -9.32 9.77 -22.58
N LEU A 185 -10.33 10.52 -23.00
CA LEU A 185 -11.60 10.61 -22.27
C LEU A 185 -12.53 9.49 -22.73
N THR A 186 -13.30 8.94 -21.79
CA THR A 186 -14.26 7.85 -22.01
C THR A 186 -15.57 8.14 -21.28
N ASP A 187 -16.62 7.36 -21.54
CA ASP A 187 -17.86 7.38 -20.74
C ASP A 187 -17.76 6.57 -19.43
N GLY A 188 -16.59 5.97 -19.18
CA GLY A 188 -16.35 5.07 -18.06
C GLY A 188 -16.75 3.61 -18.30
N LYS A 189 -17.38 3.29 -19.44
CA LYS A 189 -17.87 1.93 -19.75
C LYS A 189 -17.17 1.32 -20.96
N SER A 190 -16.80 2.14 -21.93
CA SER A 190 -16.22 1.68 -23.18
C SER A 190 -15.27 2.71 -23.79
N ILE A 191 -14.46 2.27 -24.74
CA ILE A 191 -13.68 3.14 -25.61
C ILE A 191 -14.05 2.86 -27.08
N PRO A 192 -14.14 3.89 -27.93
CA PRO A 192 -14.54 3.70 -29.34
C PRO A 192 -13.40 3.20 -30.24
N PHE A 193 -12.26 2.78 -29.67
CA PHE A 193 -11.07 2.37 -30.40
C PHE A 193 -10.27 1.32 -29.62
N LYS A 194 -9.36 0.65 -30.30
CA LYS A 194 -8.44 -0.33 -29.70
C LYS A 194 -7.21 0.35 -29.10
N VAL A 195 -6.66 -0.28 -28.08
CA VAL A 195 -5.46 0.13 -27.35
C VAL A 195 -4.42 -1.00 -27.37
N ASP A 196 -4.28 -1.67 -28.51
CA ASP A 196 -3.35 -2.79 -28.67
C ASP A 196 -1.89 -2.29 -28.56
N GLY A 197 -1.03 -3.07 -27.91
CA GLY A 197 0.40 -2.78 -27.78
C GLY A 197 0.78 -1.76 -26.68
N VAL A 198 -0.16 -0.99 -26.13
CA VAL A 198 0.13 0.02 -25.10
C VAL A 198 -0.16 -0.45 -23.68
N GLN A 199 0.49 0.17 -22.69
CA GLN A 199 0.12 0.01 -21.27
C GLN A 199 -0.94 1.05 -20.90
N CYS A 200 -2.18 0.60 -20.75
CA CYS A 200 -3.26 1.46 -20.28
C CYS A 200 -3.25 1.64 -18.75
N TYR A 201 -3.61 2.84 -18.32
CA TYR A 201 -3.93 3.18 -16.95
C TYR A 201 -5.32 3.78 -16.89
N SER A 202 -6.19 3.24 -16.05
CA SER A 202 -7.55 3.74 -15.87
C SER A 202 -7.64 4.51 -14.55
N LEU A 203 -7.97 5.79 -14.61
CA LEU A 203 -8.02 6.65 -13.42
C LEU A 203 -9.45 6.80 -12.94
N GLY A 204 -9.68 6.54 -11.65
CA GLY A 204 -11.00 6.61 -11.02
C GLY A 204 -11.49 5.27 -10.46
N SER A 205 -12.45 5.34 -9.54
CA SER A 205 -13.06 4.17 -8.90
C SER A 205 -13.88 3.33 -9.90
N GLU A 206 -14.34 2.16 -9.46
CA GLU A 206 -15.23 1.30 -10.27
C GLU A 206 -16.52 2.03 -10.69
N GLU A 207 -17.02 2.94 -9.85
CA GLU A 207 -18.27 3.69 -10.09
C GLU A 207 -18.21 4.56 -11.34
N ILE A 208 -17.05 5.16 -11.63
CA ILE A 208 -16.87 6.06 -12.78
C ILE A 208 -16.07 5.45 -13.92
N MET A 209 -15.36 4.34 -13.66
CA MET A 209 -14.62 3.57 -14.66
C MET A 209 -14.88 2.08 -14.39
N SER A 210 -15.73 1.43 -15.17
CA SER A 210 -16.21 0.07 -14.89
C SER A 210 -15.09 -0.99 -14.91
N ASN A 211 -15.27 -2.07 -14.16
CA ASN A 211 -14.35 -3.21 -14.21
C ASN A 211 -14.32 -3.87 -15.59
N GLU A 212 -15.42 -3.80 -16.35
CA GLU A 212 -15.47 -4.26 -17.73
C GLU A 212 -14.52 -3.46 -18.64
N LEU A 213 -14.53 -2.12 -18.56
CA LEU A 213 -13.61 -1.27 -19.30
C LEU A 213 -12.15 -1.59 -18.93
N VAL A 214 -11.87 -1.69 -17.63
CA VAL A 214 -10.52 -1.99 -17.13
C VAL A 214 -10.01 -3.34 -17.61
N SER A 215 -10.86 -4.38 -17.55
CA SER A 215 -10.53 -5.72 -18.04
C SER A 215 -10.30 -5.74 -19.55
N LYS A 216 -11.22 -5.16 -20.35
CA LYS A 216 -11.12 -5.11 -21.82
C LYS A 216 -9.88 -4.37 -22.33
N THR A 217 -9.42 -3.38 -21.58
CA THR A 217 -8.24 -2.56 -21.94
C THR A 217 -6.95 -3.02 -21.26
N ASN A 218 -7.01 -4.10 -20.47
CA ASN A 218 -5.91 -4.56 -19.62
C ASN A 218 -5.26 -3.40 -18.82
N SER A 219 -6.09 -2.49 -18.30
CA SER A 219 -5.63 -1.27 -17.65
C SER A 219 -5.18 -1.52 -16.22
N VAL A 220 -4.12 -0.83 -15.79
CA VAL A 220 -3.82 -0.68 -14.35
C VAL A 220 -4.71 0.42 -13.78
N ARG A 221 -5.60 0.08 -12.85
CA ARG A 221 -6.45 1.08 -12.18
C ARG A 221 -5.63 1.90 -11.17
N ILE A 222 -5.80 3.22 -11.17
CA ILE A 222 -5.33 4.12 -10.11
C ILE A 222 -6.51 4.94 -9.61
N ALA A 223 -6.90 4.73 -8.35
CA ALA A 223 -8.06 5.38 -7.76
C ALA A 223 -7.86 5.64 -6.27
N GLY A 224 -8.27 6.81 -5.78
CA GLY A 224 -8.39 7.14 -4.37
C GLY A 224 -9.85 7.27 -3.93
N LYS A 225 -10.09 7.45 -2.62
CA LYS A 225 -11.43 7.74 -2.10
C LYS A 225 -11.96 9.12 -2.52
N ASP A 226 -11.04 10.00 -2.91
CA ASP A 226 -11.30 11.34 -3.40
C ASP A 226 -10.23 11.76 -4.42
N ARG A 227 -10.41 12.93 -5.03
CA ARG A 227 -9.49 13.48 -6.05
C ARG A 227 -8.07 13.71 -5.53
N PHE A 228 -7.91 14.01 -4.25
CA PHE A 228 -6.61 14.30 -3.66
C PHE A 228 -5.83 13.00 -3.44
N GLU A 229 -6.52 11.94 -3.02
CA GLU A 229 -5.93 10.61 -2.91
C GLU A 229 -5.60 10.01 -4.29
N THR A 230 -6.45 10.17 -5.32
CA THR A 230 -6.07 9.77 -6.70
C THR A 230 -4.81 10.52 -7.14
N ASN A 231 -4.76 11.84 -6.95
CA ASN A 231 -3.59 12.65 -7.28
C ASN A 231 -2.33 12.15 -6.55
N LYS A 232 -2.41 11.90 -5.24
CA LYS A 232 -1.32 11.32 -4.45
C LYS A 232 -0.83 9.98 -5.00
N LYS A 233 -1.74 9.06 -5.33
CA LYS A 233 -1.38 7.74 -5.90
C LYS A 233 -0.72 7.86 -7.26
N VAL A 234 -1.17 8.79 -8.10
CA VAL A 234 -0.52 9.11 -9.38
C VAL A 234 0.90 9.64 -9.15
N ILE A 235 1.08 10.54 -8.18
CA ILE A 235 2.39 11.09 -7.82
C ILE A 235 3.34 9.99 -7.36
N GLN A 236 2.92 9.16 -6.39
CA GLN A 236 3.72 8.04 -5.88
C GLN A 236 4.09 7.03 -6.99
N ARG A 237 3.19 6.82 -7.96
CA ARG A 237 3.43 5.87 -9.05
C ARG A 237 4.44 6.37 -10.08
N PHE A 238 4.42 7.67 -10.41
CA PHE A 238 5.13 8.23 -11.57
C PHE A 238 6.23 9.24 -11.24
N TYR A 239 6.40 9.63 -9.97
CA TYR A 239 7.39 10.61 -9.51
C TYR A 239 8.15 10.11 -8.27
N LYS A 240 8.72 8.91 -8.37
CA LYS A 240 9.51 8.32 -7.27
C LYS A 240 10.66 9.25 -6.86
N GLY A 241 10.79 9.49 -5.55
CA GLY A 241 11.92 10.22 -4.96
C GLY A 241 11.96 11.74 -5.17
N THR A 242 10.96 12.35 -5.78
CA THR A 242 10.93 13.82 -5.91
C THR A 242 10.71 14.51 -4.57
N LYS A 243 11.38 15.64 -4.38
CA LYS A 243 11.20 16.56 -3.23
C LYS A 243 10.77 17.95 -3.68
N LYS A 244 10.41 18.10 -4.96
CA LYS A 244 10.08 19.39 -5.57
C LYS A 244 8.68 19.31 -6.16
N PHE A 245 7.81 20.21 -5.73
CA PHE A 245 6.38 20.12 -6.03
C PHE A 245 5.84 21.44 -6.57
N TYR A 246 4.92 21.34 -7.51
CA TYR A 246 3.95 22.40 -7.74
C TYR A 246 2.70 22.11 -6.89
N VAL A 247 2.01 23.14 -6.41
CA VAL A 247 0.69 23.01 -5.78
C VAL A 247 -0.33 23.84 -6.53
N SER A 248 -1.55 23.31 -6.72
CA SER A 248 -2.65 24.06 -7.33
C SER A 248 -3.99 23.63 -6.75
N GLN A 249 -5.04 24.44 -6.95
CA GLN A 249 -6.37 24.15 -6.39
C GLN A 249 -6.98 22.88 -6.99
N GLY A 250 -7.48 21.98 -6.15
CA GLY A 250 -8.10 20.72 -6.57
C GLY A 250 -9.54 20.83 -7.08
N TYR A 251 -10.28 21.90 -6.74
CA TYR A 251 -11.63 22.16 -7.26
C TYR A 251 -11.68 23.17 -8.41
N LYS A 252 -10.61 23.95 -8.62
CA LYS A 252 -10.47 24.91 -9.72
C LYS A 252 -9.22 24.56 -10.52
N LEU A 253 -9.36 23.62 -11.44
CA LEU A 253 -8.22 22.96 -12.10
C LEU A 253 -7.52 23.81 -13.18
N VAL A 254 -8.03 25.01 -13.48
CA VAL A 254 -7.59 25.79 -14.64
C VAL A 254 -6.11 26.18 -14.60
N ASP A 255 -5.59 26.53 -13.42
CA ASP A 255 -4.18 26.87 -13.24
C ASP A 255 -3.29 25.61 -13.28
N ALA A 256 -3.81 24.48 -12.79
CA ALA A 256 -3.16 23.19 -12.88
C ALA A 256 -3.02 22.74 -14.35
N VAL A 257 -4.07 22.92 -15.16
CA VAL A 257 -4.05 22.64 -16.61
C VAL A 257 -2.98 23.46 -17.31
N ALA A 258 -2.97 24.78 -17.09
CA ALA A 258 -1.95 25.66 -17.69
C ALA A 258 -0.53 25.28 -17.22
N GLY A 259 -0.41 24.82 -15.97
CA GLY A 259 0.84 24.36 -15.35
C GLY A 259 1.35 22.99 -15.79
N SER A 260 0.50 22.14 -16.36
CA SER A 260 0.86 20.76 -16.70
C SER A 260 2.08 20.63 -17.63
N PRO A 261 2.28 21.49 -18.65
CA PRO A 261 3.45 21.42 -19.55
C PRO A 261 4.75 21.82 -18.86
N LEU A 262 4.68 22.68 -17.82
CA LEU A 262 5.81 23.10 -16.99
C LEU A 262 6.20 22.01 -15.97
N ALA A 263 5.20 21.31 -15.42
CA ALA A 263 5.33 20.41 -14.29
C ALA A 263 5.85 19.00 -14.64
N LYS A 264 6.84 18.90 -15.54
CA LYS A 264 7.33 17.61 -16.07
C LYS A 264 8.00 16.75 -15.00
N ASP A 265 8.98 17.29 -14.29
CA ASP A 265 9.75 16.54 -13.27
C ASP A 265 9.33 16.87 -11.83
N LYS A 266 8.51 17.92 -11.67
CA LYS A 266 7.93 18.38 -10.41
C LYS A 266 6.43 18.12 -10.47
N PRO A 267 5.87 17.14 -9.75
CA PRO A 267 4.44 16.85 -9.83
C PRO A 267 3.60 18.03 -9.34
N ILE A 268 2.39 18.16 -9.91
CA ILE A 268 1.35 19.06 -9.39
C ILE A 268 0.55 18.31 -8.33
N VAL A 269 0.63 18.79 -7.08
CA VAL A 269 -0.20 18.35 -5.98
C VAL A 269 -1.49 19.17 -5.98
N LEU A 270 -2.63 18.50 -6.08
CA LEU A 270 -3.93 19.13 -5.93
C LEU A 270 -4.21 19.38 -4.45
N VAL A 271 -4.55 20.61 -4.09
CA VAL A 271 -4.77 21.00 -2.69
C VAL A 271 -6.00 21.88 -2.51
N ASN A 272 -6.67 21.70 -1.38
CA ASN A 272 -7.73 22.55 -0.83
C ASN A 272 -7.71 22.46 0.71
N ASP A 273 -8.53 23.25 1.40
CA ASP A 273 -8.74 23.07 2.84
C ASP A 273 -9.28 21.66 3.12
N GLY A 274 -8.75 20.99 4.14
CA GLY A 274 -9.10 19.60 4.48
C GLY A 274 -8.52 18.50 3.56
N SER A 275 -7.88 18.84 2.42
CA SER A 275 -7.21 17.83 1.57
C SER A 275 -5.96 17.23 2.22
N ASP A 276 -5.66 15.98 1.88
CA ASP A 276 -4.40 15.30 2.25
C ASP A 276 -3.21 15.98 1.53
N LYS A 277 -2.34 16.63 2.31
CA LYS A 277 -1.12 17.30 1.83
C LYS A 277 0.14 16.51 2.12
N SER A 278 0.00 15.30 2.67
CA SER A 278 1.14 14.57 3.19
C SER A 278 2.21 14.32 2.12
N VAL A 279 1.86 14.26 0.83
CA VAL A 279 2.82 14.11 -0.28
C VAL A 279 3.91 15.19 -0.30
N LEU A 280 3.63 16.36 0.29
CA LEU A 280 4.57 17.46 0.40
C LEU A 280 5.59 17.29 1.52
N ARG A 281 5.41 16.34 2.44
CA ARG A 281 6.32 16.16 3.60
C ARG A 281 7.77 16.08 3.18
N GLY A 282 8.64 16.76 3.92
CA GLY A 282 10.07 16.85 3.61
C GLY A 282 10.41 17.42 2.23
N ALA A 283 9.51 18.17 1.58
CA ALA A 283 9.80 18.84 0.32
C ALA A 283 10.91 19.89 0.47
N ASP A 284 11.83 19.89 -0.50
CA ASP A 284 12.89 20.88 -0.61
C ASP A 284 12.39 22.17 -1.29
N GLU A 285 11.38 22.05 -2.16
CA GLU A 285 10.88 23.16 -2.98
C GLU A 285 9.38 22.97 -3.23
N VAL A 286 8.59 24.01 -2.97
CA VAL A 286 7.17 24.06 -3.32
C VAL A 286 6.85 25.38 -4.01
N THR A 287 6.19 25.33 -5.17
CA THR A 287 5.74 26.49 -5.94
C THR A 287 4.23 26.44 -6.16
N SER A 288 3.49 27.50 -5.86
CA SER A 288 2.05 27.55 -6.12
C SER A 288 1.73 28.05 -7.52
N LEU A 289 0.83 27.36 -8.21
CA LEU A 289 0.28 27.73 -9.50
C LEU A 289 -1.13 28.32 -9.31
N GLY A 290 -1.25 29.61 -9.58
CA GLY A 290 -2.49 30.37 -9.40
C GLY A 290 -2.71 30.87 -7.98
N GLY A 291 -3.80 31.62 -7.82
CA GLY A 291 -4.22 32.16 -6.53
C GLY A 291 -4.79 31.08 -5.63
N MET A 292 -4.43 31.10 -4.35
CA MET A 292 -4.89 30.12 -3.36
C MET A 292 -5.10 30.81 -2.02
N ASP A 293 -6.06 30.31 -1.23
CA ASP A 293 -6.31 30.80 0.12
C ASP A 293 -5.05 30.69 0.97
N LYS A 294 -4.72 31.75 1.73
CA LYS A 294 -3.56 31.80 2.61
C LYS A 294 -3.54 30.62 3.59
N LYS A 295 -4.69 30.21 4.13
CA LYS A 295 -4.81 29.05 5.02
C LYS A 295 -4.31 27.77 4.34
N VAL A 296 -4.65 27.55 3.07
CA VAL A 296 -4.23 26.35 2.33
C VAL A 296 -2.73 26.41 2.03
N VAL A 297 -2.19 27.59 1.69
CA VAL A 297 -0.74 27.79 1.52
C VAL A 297 0.01 27.51 2.81
N ASP A 298 -0.45 28.03 3.94
CA ASP A 298 0.17 27.80 5.26
C ASP A 298 0.11 26.31 5.65
N GLN A 299 -0.98 25.60 5.33
CA GLN A 299 -1.07 24.14 5.50
C GLN A 299 -0.06 23.39 4.60
N CYS A 300 0.18 23.85 3.36
CA CYS A 300 1.19 23.24 2.48
C CYS A 300 2.59 23.43 3.05
N ILE A 301 2.92 24.62 3.54
CA ILE A 301 4.22 24.93 4.20
C ILE A 301 4.41 24.06 5.44
N SER A 302 3.39 23.96 6.28
CA SER A 302 3.41 23.12 7.49
C SER A 302 3.66 21.66 7.14
N SER A 303 2.92 21.12 6.16
CA SER A 303 3.13 19.75 5.70
C SER A 303 4.52 19.58 5.10
N ALA A 304 5.03 20.52 4.31
CA ALA A 304 6.37 20.44 3.73
C ALA A 304 7.50 20.45 4.77
N SER A 305 7.28 21.18 5.86
CA SER A 305 8.22 21.25 6.98
C SER A 305 8.18 20.01 7.88
N ASP A 306 7.12 19.19 7.79
CA ASP A 306 6.99 17.94 8.53
C ASP A 306 7.90 16.86 7.92
N LYS A 307 8.93 16.49 8.68
CA LYS A 307 9.88 15.42 8.34
C LYS A 307 9.56 14.09 9.04
N ASN A 308 8.47 14.03 9.81
CA ASN A 308 8.14 12.89 10.65
C ASN A 308 7.22 11.92 9.88
N THR A 309 7.79 11.20 8.91
CA THR A 309 7.05 10.18 8.15
C THR A 309 7.55 8.79 8.47
N MET A 310 6.73 7.93 9.07
CA MET A 310 7.10 6.53 9.26
C MET A 310 7.03 5.79 7.91
N PRO A 311 7.99 4.91 7.60
CA PRO A 311 7.92 4.02 6.44
C PRO A 311 6.77 3.03 6.58
N THR A 312 6.24 2.51 5.47
CA THR A 312 5.23 1.46 5.47
C THR A 312 5.91 0.11 5.31
N ILE A 313 5.42 -0.90 6.03
CA ILE A 313 5.86 -2.28 5.86
C ILE A 313 4.65 -3.22 5.90
N THR A 314 4.59 -4.15 4.95
CA THR A 314 3.61 -5.24 4.90
C THR A 314 4.34 -6.54 4.63
N ALA A 315 3.87 -7.63 5.23
CA ALA A 315 4.33 -8.98 5.00
C ALA A 315 3.20 -9.97 5.34
N ASN A 316 3.29 -11.18 4.81
CA ASN A 316 2.31 -12.24 5.00
C ASN A 316 2.79 -13.23 6.07
N ASP A 317 1.82 -13.80 6.79
CA ASP A 317 2.03 -15.06 7.51
C ASP A 317 2.19 -16.21 6.49
N VAL A 318 2.98 -17.22 6.86
CA VAL A 318 3.31 -18.36 5.98
C VAL A 318 3.07 -19.66 6.72
N GLU A 319 2.49 -20.65 6.04
CA GLU A 319 2.38 -22.03 6.54
C GLU A 319 3.20 -22.97 5.64
N ILE A 320 4.01 -23.83 6.24
CA ILE A 320 4.85 -24.84 5.57
C ILE A 320 4.78 -26.18 6.31
N SER A 321 5.13 -27.28 5.66
CA SER A 321 5.23 -28.59 6.30
C SER A 321 6.61 -28.80 6.96
N VAL A 322 6.69 -29.67 7.96
CA VAL A 322 7.97 -30.13 8.51
C VAL A 322 8.86 -30.67 7.40
N GLY A 323 10.08 -30.14 7.30
CA GLY A 323 11.07 -30.47 6.28
C GLY A 323 10.97 -29.66 4.99
N ASP A 324 9.92 -28.86 4.81
CA ASP A 324 9.84 -27.93 3.67
C ASP A 324 10.93 -26.85 3.79
N LYS A 325 11.41 -26.39 2.62
CA LYS A 325 12.32 -25.24 2.58
C LYS A 325 11.56 -23.96 2.90
N PHE A 326 12.13 -23.14 3.77
CA PHE A 326 11.65 -21.79 4.07
C PHE A 326 12.64 -20.74 3.55
N ASP A 327 12.14 -19.73 2.83
CA ASP A 327 12.90 -18.54 2.43
C ASP A 327 12.09 -17.28 2.75
N ASN A 328 12.78 -16.18 3.09
CA ASN A 328 12.16 -14.90 3.41
C ASN A 328 11.31 -14.33 2.27
N SER A 329 11.54 -14.73 1.01
CA SER A 329 10.70 -14.34 -0.13
C SER A 329 9.25 -14.79 0.01
N MET A 330 8.99 -15.88 0.76
CA MET A 330 7.64 -16.39 1.01
C MET A 330 6.77 -15.42 1.82
N LEU A 331 7.41 -14.50 2.57
CA LEU A 331 6.74 -13.49 3.37
C LEU A 331 6.17 -12.34 2.52
N ASN A 332 6.50 -12.24 1.24
CA ASN A 332 6.08 -11.14 0.33
C ASN A 332 6.27 -9.75 0.95
N ILE A 333 7.45 -9.50 1.53
CA ILE A 333 7.72 -8.25 2.24
C ILE A 333 7.73 -7.09 1.23
N VAL A 334 6.84 -6.12 1.45
CA VAL A 334 6.86 -4.84 0.75
C VAL A 334 7.13 -3.78 1.80
N ALA A 335 8.24 -3.05 1.63
CA ALA A 335 8.59 -1.95 2.50
C ALA A 335 8.90 -0.73 1.64
N THR A 336 8.25 0.39 1.93
CA THR A 336 8.46 1.64 1.20
C THR A 336 8.61 2.80 2.17
N ASP A 337 9.40 3.80 1.79
CA ASP A 337 9.33 5.08 2.47
C ASP A 337 8.01 5.78 2.15
N TYR A 338 7.81 6.94 2.78
CA TYR A 338 6.63 7.75 2.55
C TYR A 338 6.47 8.23 1.09
N TYR A 339 7.58 8.36 0.37
CA TYR A 339 7.65 8.80 -1.03
C TYR A 339 7.49 7.65 -2.03
N GLY A 340 7.28 6.41 -1.56
CA GLY A 340 7.10 5.23 -2.38
C GLY A 340 8.41 4.64 -2.93
N ASN A 341 9.57 5.01 -2.36
CA ASN A 341 10.83 4.36 -2.67
C ASN A 341 10.91 3.04 -1.91
N ASP A 342 11.37 1.99 -2.61
CA ASP A 342 11.54 0.67 -2.01
C ASP A 342 12.63 0.71 -0.94
N LEU A 343 12.33 0.16 0.23
CA LEU A 343 13.25 0.08 1.36
C LEU A 343 13.65 -1.36 1.62
N LYS A 344 14.90 -1.55 2.08
CA LYS A 344 15.39 -2.86 2.49
C LYS A 344 14.90 -3.18 3.90
N ALA A 345 14.11 -4.24 4.04
CA ALA A 345 13.68 -4.73 5.34
C ALA A 345 14.79 -5.52 6.05
N ASN A 346 14.81 -5.42 7.38
CA ASN A 346 15.65 -6.19 8.28
C ASN A 346 14.78 -7.17 9.09
N ILE A 347 15.08 -8.45 9.00
CA ILE A 347 14.31 -9.55 9.60
C ILE A 347 15.10 -10.11 10.78
N LYS A 348 14.43 -10.28 11.92
CA LYS A 348 14.98 -10.90 13.13
C LYS A 348 14.08 -12.05 13.58
N GLY A 349 14.70 -13.19 13.90
CA GLY A 349 14.00 -14.41 14.31
C GLY A 349 14.59 -15.63 13.61
N ASN A 350 14.17 -16.82 14.00
CA ASN A 350 14.60 -18.07 13.37
C ASN A 350 13.39 -19.02 13.25
N VAL A 351 13.32 -19.73 12.13
CA VAL A 351 12.30 -20.76 11.86
C VAL A 351 13.01 -22.10 11.85
N ASP A 352 12.65 -23.01 12.75
CA ASP A 352 13.13 -24.39 12.69
C ASP A 352 12.17 -25.24 11.86
N ILE A 353 12.53 -25.44 10.58
CA ILE A 353 11.71 -26.21 9.63
C ILE A 353 11.58 -27.69 9.99
N ASN A 354 12.40 -28.21 10.90
CA ASN A 354 12.36 -29.61 11.30
C ASN A 354 11.47 -29.86 12.53
N LYS A 355 11.02 -28.79 13.19
CA LYS A 355 10.16 -28.87 14.37
C LYS A 355 8.86 -28.15 14.09
N ALA A 356 7.76 -28.88 14.22
CA ALA A 356 6.44 -28.28 14.11
C ALA A 356 6.22 -27.23 15.21
N GLY A 357 5.48 -26.17 14.88
CA GLY A 357 5.22 -25.04 15.76
C GLY A 357 5.11 -23.73 15.00
N THR A 358 4.74 -22.67 15.73
CA THR A 358 4.61 -21.31 15.17
C THR A 358 5.81 -20.46 15.56
N TYR A 359 6.57 -20.01 14.56
CA TYR A 359 7.78 -19.19 14.72
C TYR A 359 7.46 -17.73 14.38
N VAL A 360 7.84 -16.81 15.26
CA VAL A 360 7.60 -15.37 15.06
C VAL A 360 8.85 -14.69 14.48
N LEU A 361 8.68 -14.00 13.35
CA LEU A 361 9.71 -13.16 12.75
C LEU A 361 9.35 -11.67 12.93
N ASN A 362 10.28 -10.88 13.45
CA ASN A 362 10.15 -9.44 13.58
C ASN A 362 10.81 -8.76 12.38
N ILE A 363 10.04 -7.98 11.64
CA ILE A 363 10.50 -7.30 10.43
C ILE A 363 10.50 -5.80 10.70
N SER A 364 11.63 -5.16 10.45
CA SER A 364 11.84 -3.73 10.68
C SER A 364 12.38 -3.04 9.44
N VAL A 365 12.03 -1.78 9.25
CA VAL A 365 12.56 -0.95 8.18
C VAL A 365 12.88 0.44 8.72
N VAL A 366 13.95 1.04 8.22
CA VAL A 366 14.36 2.41 8.53
C VAL A 366 14.51 3.17 7.21
N ASP A 367 13.89 4.34 7.11
CA ASP A 367 14.02 5.19 5.93
C ASP A 367 15.28 6.08 5.99
N ASN A 368 15.54 6.83 4.91
CA ASN A 368 16.69 7.74 4.82
C ASN A 368 16.60 8.95 5.77
N LEU A 369 15.45 9.15 6.44
CA LEU A 369 15.23 10.19 7.45
C LEU A 369 15.42 9.63 8.87
N GLY A 370 15.74 8.35 9.01
CA GLY A 370 15.95 7.68 10.30
C GLY A 370 14.66 7.18 10.95
N GLN A 371 13.54 7.25 10.24
CA GLN A 371 12.23 6.86 10.75
C GLN A 371 12.06 5.35 10.65
N LYS A 372 11.59 4.71 11.72
CA LYS A 372 11.53 3.25 11.85
C LYS A 372 10.09 2.74 11.92
N SER A 373 9.79 1.68 11.18
CA SER A 373 8.57 0.87 11.34
C SER A 373 8.91 -0.60 11.58
N GLU A 374 8.05 -1.30 12.31
CA GLU A 374 8.26 -2.70 12.71
C GLU A 374 6.94 -3.46 12.76
N ILE A 375 6.93 -4.70 12.28
CA ILE A 375 5.81 -5.65 12.32
C ILE A 375 6.30 -7.03 12.75
N SER A 376 5.38 -7.90 13.16
CA SER A 376 5.66 -9.31 13.41
C SER A 376 4.80 -10.18 12.49
N VAL A 377 5.38 -11.23 11.93
CA VAL A 377 4.69 -12.25 11.13
C VAL A 377 4.95 -13.64 11.69
N ASN A 378 4.01 -14.55 11.44
CA ASN A 378 4.09 -15.94 11.86
C ASN A 378 4.47 -16.86 10.70
N VAL A 379 5.39 -17.78 10.97
CA VAL A 379 5.69 -18.92 10.11
C VAL A 379 5.27 -20.18 10.84
N LYS A 380 4.18 -20.80 10.40
CA LYS A 380 3.63 -22.02 10.99
C LYS A 380 4.22 -23.24 10.28
N VAL A 381 4.93 -24.08 11.01
CA VAL A 381 5.47 -25.35 10.52
C VAL A 381 4.52 -26.46 10.99
N VAL A 382 3.80 -27.08 10.05
CA VAL A 382 2.82 -28.13 10.32
C VAL A 382 3.37 -29.51 10.02
N VAL A 383 2.98 -30.50 10.82
CA VAL A 383 3.25 -31.90 10.45
C VAL A 383 2.26 -32.26 9.35
N ASN A 384 2.74 -32.54 8.14
CA ASN A 384 1.89 -33.00 7.04
C ASN A 384 2.07 -34.51 6.89
N ALA A 385 1.55 -35.24 7.88
CA ALA A 385 1.63 -36.69 7.95
C ALA A 385 0.25 -37.30 7.85
N SER A 386 0.16 -38.45 7.20
CA SER A 386 -0.99 -39.33 7.32
C SER A 386 -0.56 -40.61 8.01
N THR A 387 -1.41 -41.13 8.88
CA THR A 387 -1.07 -42.27 9.74
C THR A 387 -2.27 -43.18 9.92
N LYS A 388 -2.02 -44.48 10.03
CA LYS A 388 -3.05 -45.49 10.28
C LYS A 388 -3.36 -45.64 11.77
N ASP A 389 -2.56 -45.01 12.64
CA ASP A 389 -2.67 -45.12 14.09
C ASP A 389 -3.06 -43.77 14.69
N SER A 390 -4.25 -43.71 15.28
CA SER A 390 -4.78 -42.54 16.01
C SER A 390 -4.01 -42.20 17.28
N ASN A 391 -3.12 -43.09 17.74
CA ASN A 391 -2.21 -42.81 18.84
C ASN A 391 -0.76 -42.60 18.41
N SER A 392 -0.49 -42.57 17.09
CA SER A 392 0.85 -42.26 16.58
C SER A 392 1.31 -40.87 17.01
N TYR A 393 2.63 -40.69 17.08
CA TYR A 393 3.25 -39.42 17.41
C TYR A 393 2.80 -38.32 16.43
N GLU A 394 2.74 -38.64 15.15
CA GLU A 394 2.38 -37.72 14.07
C GLU A 394 0.96 -37.17 14.23
N PHE A 395 -0.03 -38.04 14.49
CA PHE A 395 -1.42 -37.59 14.65
C PHE A 395 -1.59 -36.74 15.90
N LYS A 396 -1.02 -37.18 17.03
CA LYS A 396 -1.10 -36.44 18.29
C LYS A 396 -0.40 -35.09 18.19
N ALA A 397 0.72 -35.00 17.48
CA ALA A 397 1.41 -33.74 17.24
C ALA A 397 0.53 -32.77 16.41
N MET A 398 -0.13 -33.25 15.35
CA MET A 398 -1.05 -32.41 14.57
C MET A 398 -2.19 -31.85 15.42
N VAL A 399 -2.82 -32.68 16.28
CA VAL A 399 -3.90 -32.22 17.17
C VAL A 399 -3.35 -31.22 18.20
N SER A 400 -2.21 -31.53 18.81
CA SER A 400 -1.60 -30.68 19.84
C SER A 400 -1.26 -29.30 19.31
N ASN A 401 -0.67 -29.22 18.12
CA ASN A 401 -0.30 -27.96 17.50
C ASN A 401 -1.52 -27.08 17.21
N GLU A 402 -2.59 -27.67 16.65
CA GLU A 402 -3.82 -26.92 16.42
C GLU A 402 -4.46 -26.46 17.74
N MET A 403 -4.41 -27.29 18.79
CA MET A 403 -4.87 -26.90 20.13
C MET A 403 -4.11 -25.71 20.70
N TYR A 404 -2.78 -25.66 20.53
CA TYR A 404 -1.97 -24.53 20.98
C TYR A 404 -2.33 -23.25 20.25
N ASP A 405 -2.55 -23.33 18.92
CA ASP A 405 -2.95 -22.20 18.10
C ASP A 405 -4.35 -21.69 18.46
N LEU A 406 -5.32 -22.58 18.67
CA LEU A 406 -6.68 -22.23 19.07
C LEU A 406 -6.68 -21.48 20.42
N VAL A 407 -5.95 -21.99 21.41
CA VAL A 407 -5.84 -21.35 22.73
C VAL A 407 -5.15 -20.00 22.64
N ASN A 408 -4.00 -19.91 21.96
CA ASN A 408 -3.26 -18.66 21.87
C ASN A 408 -3.97 -17.60 21.00
N SER A 409 -4.66 -18.00 19.93
CA SER A 409 -5.51 -17.12 19.14
C SER A 409 -6.66 -16.56 19.96
N TYR A 410 -7.30 -17.41 20.77
CA TYR A 410 -8.37 -16.98 21.66
C TYR A 410 -7.88 -16.06 22.79
N ARG A 411 -6.70 -16.33 23.36
CA ARG A 411 -6.04 -15.42 24.30
C ARG A 411 -5.77 -14.06 23.67
N LYS A 412 -5.25 -14.02 22.44
CA LYS A 412 -5.02 -12.79 21.69
C LYS A 412 -6.33 -12.02 21.44
N GLU A 413 -7.40 -12.70 21.04
CA GLU A 413 -8.75 -12.11 20.89
C GLU A 413 -9.23 -11.44 22.19
N LYS A 414 -8.89 -12.02 23.35
CA LYS A 414 -9.22 -11.49 24.68
C LYS A 414 -8.16 -10.56 25.28
N GLY A 415 -7.16 -10.14 24.50
CA GLY A 415 -6.12 -9.22 24.96
C GLY A 415 -5.14 -9.82 25.99
N LYS A 416 -4.98 -11.14 26.02
CA LYS A 416 -4.07 -11.87 26.92
C LYS A 416 -2.77 -12.26 26.21
N LYS A 417 -1.68 -12.39 26.96
CA LYS A 417 -0.37 -12.86 26.44
C LYS A 417 -0.43 -14.33 26.05
N SER A 418 0.25 -14.71 24.97
CA SER A 418 0.39 -16.11 24.55
C SER A 418 1.13 -16.95 25.61
N LEU A 419 0.74 -18.22 25.72
CA LEU A 419 1.41 -19.23 26.53
C LEU A 419 2.53 -19.90 25.75
N ARG A 420 3.59 -20.29 26.46
CA ARG A 420 4.70 -21.06 25.93
C ARG A 420 4.42 -22.56 26.03
N GLU A 421 4.64 -23.28 24.95
CA GLU A 421 4.58 -24.75 24.94
C GLU A 421 5.73 -25.35 25.77
N LEU A 422 5.42 -26.30 26.65
CA LEU A 422 6.41 -27.06 27.40
C LEU A 422 6.25 -28.56 27.15
N ASP A 423 7.29 -29.17 26.58
CA ASP A 423 7.33 -30.60 26.25
C ASP A 423 7.06 -31.49 27.47
N SER A 424 7.49 -31.07 28.66
CA SER A 424 7.26 -31.81 29.91
C SER A 424 5.78 -31.85 30.31
N LEU A 425 5.05 -30.74 30.15
CA LEU A 425 3.60 -30.69 30.38
C LEU A 425 2.83 -31.49 29.32
N ALA A 426 3.26 -31.41 28.06
CA ALA A 426 2.67 -32.21 26.98
C ALA A 426 2.86 -33.72 27.22
N GLY A 427 4.05 -34.11 27.72
CA GLY A 427 4.32 -35.48 28.14
C GLY A 427 3.41 -35.95 29.27
N MET A 428 3.25 -35.13 30.33
CA MET A 428 2.34 -35.40 31.44
C MET A 428 0.89 -35.56 30.97
N ALA A 429 0.42 -34.62 30.14
CA ALA A 429 -0.93 -34.64 29.59
C ALA A 429 -1.22 -35.92 28.77
N ASN A 430 -0.26 -36.36 27.95
CA ASN A 430 -0.39 -37.61 27.19
C ASN A 430 -0.43 -38.84 28.10
N ALA A 431 0.41 -38.88 29.13
CA ALA A 431 0.44 -39.97 30.10
C ALA A 431 -0.87 -40.04 30.89
N TRP A 432 -1.40 -38.89 31.33
CA TRP A 432 -2.66 -38.79 32.06
C TRP A 432 -3.86 -39.19 31.20
N SER A 433 -3.93 -38.72 29.95
CA SER A 433 -4.96 -39.12 28.99
C SER A 433 -4.99 -40.65 28.77
N LYS A 434 -3.82 -41.28 28.67
CA LYS A 434 -3.73 -42.75 28.58
C LYS A 434 -4.13 -43.44 29.89
N TYR A 435 -3.73 -42.88 31.04
CA TYR A 435 -4.03 -43.45 32.34
C TYR A 435 -5.52 -43.48 32.66
N MET A 436 -6.25 -42.42 32.31
CA MET A 436 -7.72 -42.37 32.41
C MET A 436 -8.37 -43.51 31.59
N GLU A 437 -7.86 -43.78 30.39
CA GLU A 437 -8.32 -44.88 29.55
C GLU A 437 -7.99 -46.26 30.17
N ASP A 438 -6.76 -46.46 30.64
CA ASP A 438 -6.33 -47.73 31.24
C ASP A 438 -7.13 -48.05 32.51
N LYS A 439 -7.47 -47.02 33.29
CA LYS A 439 -8.27 -47.15 34.52
C LYS A 439 -9.78 -47.14 34.27
N LYS A 440 -10.23 -46.80 33.07
CA LYS A 440 -11.64 -46.63 32.71
C LYS A 440 -12.35 -45.61 33.61
N VAL A 441 -11.63 -44.55 33.98
CA VAL A 441 -12.12 -43.47 34.85
C VAL A 441 -11.76 -42.13 34.23
N PHE A 442 -12.77 -41.29 33.97
CA PHE A 442 -12.58 -39.91 33.53
C PHE A 442 -12.69 -38.97 34.73
N ALA A 443 -11.54 -38.56 35.29
CA ALA A 443 -11.48 -37.75 36.49
C ALA A 443 -10.18 -36.94 36.59
N HIS A 444 -10.23 -35.83 37.34
CA HIS A 444 -9.04 -35.02 37.68
C HIS A 444 -8.12 -35.71 38.70
N GLU A 445 -8.64 -36.68 39.45
CA GLU A 445 -7.90 -37.48 40.43
C GLU A 445 -8.34 -38.95 40.33
N ILE A 446 -7.39 -39.88 40.39
CA ILE A 446 -7.63 -41.32 40.41
C ILE A 446 -6.88 -41.88 41.62
N ASP A 447 -7.57 -42.65 42.46
CA ASP A 447 -7.03 -43.17 43.72
C ASP A 447 -6.48 -42.06 44.65
N GLY A 448 -7.11 -40.88 44.61
CA GLY A 448 -6.75 -39.70 45.40
C GLY A 448 -5.47 -39.00 44.94
N LYS A 449 -5.00 -39.25 43.71
CA LYS A 449 -3.81 -38.63 43.13
C LYS A 449 -4.11 -37.95 41.81
N ASN A 450 -3.51 -36.78 41.58
CA ASN A 450 -3.55 -36.06 40.30
C ASN A 450 -2.41 -36.48 39.36
N ALA A 451 -2.41 -35.94 38.13
CA ALA A 451 -1.44 -36.27 37.08
C ALA A 451 0.04 -36.12 37.50
N ALA A 452 0.39 -35.05 38.22
CA ALA A 452 1.78 -34.82 38.63
C ALA A 452 2.23 -35.74 39.77
N GLU A 453 1.30 -36.17 40.62
CA GLU A 453 1.57 -37.13 41.70
C GLU A 453 1.71 -38.57 41.20
N VAL A 454 0.98 -38.92 40.13
CA VAL A 454 1.10 -40.23 39.46
C VAL A 454 2.35 -40.29 38.59
N PHE A 455 2.64 -39.23 37.83
CA PHE A 455 3.77 -39.18 36.89
C PHE A 455 4.90 -38.29 37.39
N PHE A 456 5.50 -38.71 38.51
CA PHE A 456 6.67 -38.05 39.10
C PHE A 456 7.86 -38.07 38.12
N GLY A 457 8.23 -36.90 37.58
CA GLY A 457 9.32 -36.75 36.60
C GLY A 457 9.04 -35.77 35.47
N PHE A 458 7.77 -35.42 35.23
CA PHE A 458 7.38 -34.42 34.21
C PHE A 458 7.36 -32.96 34.72
N GLY A 459 7.67 -32.74 36.01
CA GLY A 459 7.66 -31.42 36.64
C GLY A 459 6.35 -31.08 37.34
N ALA A 460 6.14 -29.79 37.63
CA ALA A 460 4.95 -29.29 38.33
C ALA A 460 3.85 -28.89 37.34
N ARG A 461 2.60 -28.82 37.85
CA ARG A 461 1.43 -28.27 37.17
C ARG A 461 0.67 -27.34 38.12
N SER A 462 -0.15 -26.47 37.55
CA SER A 462 -0.88 -25.42 38.28
C SER A 462 -2.35 -25.32 37.86
N GLY A 463 -2.75 -25.99 36.78
CA GLY A 463 -4.12 -26.06 36.31
C GLY A 463 -4.28 -27.14 35.25
N GLU A 464 -5.52 -27.58 35.04
CA GLU A 464 -5.85 -28.68 34.14
C GLU A 464 -7.22 -28.51 33.51
N ASN A 465 -7.28 -28.83 32.22
CA ASN A 465 -8.51 -29.14 31.51
C ASN A 465 -8.48 -30.59 31.03
N ILE A 466 -9.60 -31.31 31.17
CA ILE A 466 -9.78 -32.65 30.59
C ILE A 466 -11.01 -32.68 29.68
N ALA A 467 -11.00 -33.53 28.65
CA ALA A 467 -12.14 -33.75 27.75
C ALA A 467 -12.33 -35.24 27.47
N TYR A 468 -13.60 -35.63 27.32
CA TYR A 468 -14.02 -36.96 26.87
C TYR A 468 -15.01 -36.81 25.73
N LEU A 469 -14.69 -37.37 24.55
CA LEU A 469 -15.53 -37.26 23.37
C LEU A 469 -15.30 -38.43 22.40
N PRO A 470 -16.30 -38.81 21.59
CA PRO A 470 -16.12 -39.82 20.56
C PRO A 470 -15.36 -39.27 19.35
N MET A 471 -14.63 -40.16 18.66
CA MET A 471 -13.98 -39.93 17.37
C MET A 471 -14.34 -41.07 16.41
N ASN A 472 -14.60 -40.72 15.15
CA ASN A 472 -14.78 -41.71 14.10
C ASN A 472 -13.46 -42.46 13.84
N VAL A 473 -13.48 -43.79 13.98
CA VAL A 473 -12.32 -44.62 13.66
C VAL A 473 -12.14 -44.69 12.14
N LYS A 474 -10.94 -44.36 11.65
CA LYS A 474 -10.61 -44.30 10.21
C LYS A 474 -9.41 -45.19 9.90
N SER A 475 -9.30 -45.62 8.64
CA SER A 475 -8.15 -46.40 8.15
C SER A 475 -6.89 -45.54 7.95
N VAL A 476 -7.06 -44.23 7.78
CA VAL A 476 -6.00 -43.22 7.70
C VAL A 476 -6.53 -41.94 8.35
N TYR A 477 -5.69 -41.31 9.18
CA TYR A 477 -5.92 -40.02 9.79
C TYR A 477 -5.02 -38.97 9.13
N THR A 478 -5.59 -37.78 8.91
CA THR A 478 -4.98 -36.66 8.19
C THR A 478 -4.88 -35.41 9.08
N SER A 479 -4.20 -34.37 8.60
CA SER A 479 -4.15 -33.06 9.23
C SER A 479 -5.53 -32.42 9.39
N LYS A 480 -6.45 -32.65 8.44
CA LYS A 480 -7.85 -32.21 8.55
C LYS A 480 -8.56 -32.89 9.74
N ASP A 481 -8.38 -34.19 9.90
CA ASP A 481 -8.97 -34.94 11.02
C ASP A 481 -8.41 -34.46 12.36
N ALA A 482 -7.13 -34.14 12.41
CA ALA A 482 -6.49 -33.61 13.60
C ALA A 482 -7.04 -32.21 13.97
N LYS A 483 -7.27 -31.36 12.97
CA LYS A 483 -7.88 -30.04 13.15
C LYS A 483 -9.30 -30.13 13.68
N GLU A 484 -10.15 -30.95 13.06
CA GLU A 484 -11.54 -31.16 13.50
C GLU A 484 -11.60 -31.68 14.95
N MET A 485 -10.66 -32.55 15.33
CA MET A 485 -10.54 -33.05 16.70
C MET A 485 -10.14 -31.93 17.69
N ALA A 486 -9.13 -31.12 17.35
CA ALA A 486 -8.70 -30.00 18.16
C ALA A 486 -9.84 -28.98 18.37
N GLU A 487 -10.51 -28.57 17.29
CA GLU A 487 -11.65 -27.65 17.35
C GLU A 487 -12.77 -28.18 18.26
N SER A 488 -13.08 -29.47 18.16
CA SER A 488 -14.10 -30.12 18.99
C SER A 488 -13.75 -30.07 20.48
N ILE A 489 -12.49 -30.38 20.83
CA ILE A 489 -12.00 -30.33 22.23
C ILE A 489 -11.99 -28.89 22.74
N PHE A 490 -11.47 -27.97 21.94
CA PHE A 490 -11.38 -26.55 22.28
C PHE A 490 -12.77 -25.95 22.54
N ASP A 491 -13.75 -26.24 21.69
CA ASP A 491 -15.12 -25.76 21.86
C ASP A 491 -15.80 -26.30 23.12
N LEU A 492 -15.52 -27.56 23.49
CA LEU A 492 -15.98 -28.13 24.76
C LEU A 492 -15.41 -27.34 25.95
N TRP A 493 -14.11 -27.04 25.93
CA TRP A 493 -13.46 -26.26 26.99
C TRP A 493 -13.92 -24.80 27.02
N LYS A 494 -14.10 -24.17 25.87
CA LYS A 494 -14.58 -22.79 25.76
C LYS A 494 -16.00 -22.61 26.31
N LYS A 495 -16.86 -23.62 26.17
CA LYS A 495 -18.23 -23.62 26.73
C LYS A 495 -18.27 -23.87 28.24
N SER A 496 -17.23 -24.48 28.81
CA SER A 496 -17.11 -24.73 30.25
C SER A 496 -16.55 -23.51 30.97
N SER A 497 -17.27 -22.97 31.95
CA SER A 497 -16.82 -21.80 32.73
C SER A 497 -15.42 -22.01 33.32
N LYS A 498 -15.20 -23.15 33.98
CA LYS A 498 -13.92 -23.51 34.62
C LYS A 498 -12.77 -23.68 33.62
N TYR A 499 -13.01 -24.39 32.52
CA TYR A 499 -11.95 -24.67 31.55
C TYR A 499 -11.62 -23.46 30.68
N ASN A 500 -12.63 -22.64 30.36
CA ASN A 500 -12.44 -21.34 29.70
C ASN A 500 -11.65 -20.37 30.58
N GLU A 501 -11.88 -20.37 31.90
CA GLU A 501 -11.08 -19.58 32.85
C GLU A 501 -9.61 -20.01 32.80
N ASN A 502 -9.31 -21.31 32.88
CA ASN A 502 -7.94 -21.81 32.78
C ASN A 502 -7.23 -21.36 31.49
N MET A 503 -7.91 -21.44 30.33
CA MET A 503 -7.33 -21.00 29.05
C MET A 503 -7.02 -19.49 29.01
N LEU A 504 -7.72 -18.66 29.79
CA LEU A 504 -7.56 -17.20 29.81
C LEU A 504 -6.83 -16.67 31.05
N LYS A 505 -6.45 -17.55 31.98
CA LYS A 505 -5.81 -17.18 33.24
C LYS A 505 -4.48 -16.47 32.99
N GLU A 506 -4.27 -15.34 33.66
CA GLU A 506 -3.11 -14.47 33.44
C GLU A 506 -1.82 -15.01 34.06
N GLU A 507 -1.94 -15.73 35.17
CA GLU A 507 -0.82 -16.29 35.93
C GLU A 507 -0.12 -17.43 35.18
N PHE A 508 -0.82 -18.07 34.22
CA PHE A 508 -0.21 -19.11 33.40
C PHE A 508 0.69 -18.47 32.34
N TYR A 509 1.91 -19.02 32.24
CA TYR A 509 2.88 -18.63 31.22
C TYR A 509 3.23 -19.79 30.28
N SER A 510 2.90 -21.03 30.68
CA SER A 510 3.17 -22.22 29.89
C SER A 510 2.03 -23.25 29.96
N PHE A 511 1.98 -24.11 28.95
CA PHE A 511 0.99 -25.17 28.82
C PHE A 511 1.51 -26.35 27.99
N GLY A 512 0.83 -27.48 28.09
CA GLY A 512 1.06 -28.66 27.26
C GLY A 512 -0.21 -29.49 27.09
N PHE A 513 -0.42 -30.02 25.90
CA PHE A 513 -1.60 -30.80 25.53
C PHE A 513 -1.22 -32.25 25.23
N GLY A 514 -2.14 -33.16 25.52
CA GLY A 514 -2.02 -34.57 25.18
C GLY A 514 -3.38 -35.22 25.03
N MET A 515 -3.39 -36.36 24.34
CA MET A 515 -4.61 -37.16 24.16
C MET A 515 -4.31 -38.65 24.01
N HIS A 516 -5.32 -39.47 24.23
CA HIS A 516 -5.29 -40.91 23.97
C HIS A 516 -6.63 -41.36 23.39
N VAL A 517 -6.56 -42.22 22.37
CA VAL A 517 -7.74 -42.76 21.68
C VAL A 517 -7.90 -44.24 22.02
N SER A 518 -9.07 -44.64 22.52
CA SER A 518 -9.39 -46.05 22.77
C SER A 518 -9.55 -46.83 21.46
N SER A 519 -9.50 -48.15 21.54
CA SER A 519 -9.81 -49.03 20.40
C SER A 519 -11.24 -48.88 19.85
N LYS A 520 -12.15 -48.27 20.62
CA LYS A 520 -13.52 -47.96 20.23
C LYS A 520 -13.69 -46.55 19.66
N GLY A 521 -12.61 -45.78 19.58
CA GLY A 521 -12.64 -44.40 19.12
C GLY A 521 -13.04 -43.39 20.20
N GLU A 522 -12.93 -43.71 21.50
CA GLU A 522 -13.18 -42.75 22.58
C GLU A 522 -11.89 -41.95 22.86
N VAL A 523 -11.99 -40.63 22.93
CA VAL A 523 -10.85 -39.74 23.14
C VAL A 523 -10.85 -39.23 24.57
N ASN A 524 -9.76 -39.50 25.29
CA ASN A 524 -9.39 -38.77 26.49
C ASN A 524 -8.36 -37.70 26.10
N ALA A 525 -8.61 -36.44 26.45
CA ALA A 525 -7.66 -35.35 26.21
C ALA A 525 -7.41 -34.56 27.49
N THR A 526 -6.18 -34.05 27.63
CA THR A 526 -5.72 -33.29 28.79
C THR A 526 -4.92 -32.08 28.30
N MET A 527 -5.12 -30.94 28.96
CA MET A 527 -4.23 -29.78 28.85
C MET A 527 -3.79 -29.37 30.24
N GLU A 528 -2.48 -29.37 30.45
CA GLU A 528 -1.82 -28.97 31.69
C GLU A 528 -1.27 -27.56 31.55
N PHE A 529 -1.35 -26.78 32.64
CA PHE A 529 -0.88 -25.39 32.70
C PHE A 529 0.14 -25.21 33.81
N LEU A 530 1.05 -24.25 33.65
CA LEU A 530 2.03 -23.87 34.66
C LEU A 530 2.02 -22.35 34.87
N ASN A 531 1.95 -21.95 36.14
CA ASN A 531 2.02 -20.56 36.58
C ASN A 531 3.47 -20.09 36.77
N SER A 532 3.68 -18.79 36.57
CA SER A 532 5.00 -18.13 36.60
C SER A 532 5.66 -18.14 37.96
#